data_AF-A0A284VSB6-F1
#
_entry.id   AF-A0A284VSB6-F1
#
_cell.length_a   1.000
_cell.length_b   1.000
_cell.length_c   1.000
_cell.angle_alpha   90.00
_cell.angle_beta   90.00
_cell.angle_gamma   90.00
#
_symmetry.space_group_name_H-M   'P 1'
#
loop_
_entity.id
_entity.type
_entity.pdbx_description
1 polymer ?
#
loop_
_entity_poly.entity_id
_entity_poly.type
_entity_poly.pdbx_seq_one_letter_code
_entity_poly.pdbx_strand_id
1 'polypeptide(L)' 'MKGMAIKTITISLEAYEKLLAKKTAKESFTDVILKLTKKKDTLAYIRSLKPSTELANNIENVMKKPGG' A
#
# COMPACT_ATOMS: atom_id res chain seq x y z
N MET A 1 -22.88 9.59 -18.45
CA MET A 1 -22.37 9.27 -17.08
C MET A 1 -21.88 7.83 -17.10
N LYS A 2 -20.61 7.55 -16.77
CA LYS A 2 -20.08 6.18 -16.72
C LYS A 2 -20.63 5.52 -15.44
N GLY A 3 -21.55 4.56 -15.57
CA GLY A 3 -22.09 3.83 -14.43
C GLY A 3 -20.97 3.07 -13.70
N MET A 4 -20.91 3.18 -12.37
CA MET A 4 -19.91 2.47 -11.57
C MET A 4 -20.26 0.98 -11.59
N ALA A 5 -19.45 0.19 -12.31
CA ALA A 5 -19.68 -1.24 -12.40
C ALA A 5 -19.59 -1.87 -10.99
N ILE A 6 -20.70 -2.41 -10.51
CA ILE A 6 -20.73 -3.14 -9.23
C ILE A 6 -20.29 -4.58 -9.50
N LYS A 7 -19.33 -5.05 -8.72
CA LYS A 7 -18.89 -6.45 -8.72
C LYS A 7 -19.05 -6.99 -7.31
N THR A 8 -19.63 -8.18 -7.20
CA THR A 8 -19.74 -8.92 -5.94
C THR A 8 -18.59 -9.90 -5.83
N ILE A 9 -17.96 -9.98 -4.66
CA ILE A 9 -16.96 -10.98 -4.33
C ILE A 9 -17.40 -11.74 -3.09
N THR A 10 -17.14 -13.05 -3.08
CA THR A 10 -17.33 -13.88 -1.90
C THR A 10 -15.97 -14.08 -1.25
N ILE A 11 -15.91 -13.90 0.07
CA ILE A 11 -14.68 -14.05 0.87
C ILE A 11 -14.96 -14.95 2.07
N SER A 12 -13.92 -15.57 2.62
CA SER A 12 -14.05 -16.30 3.87
C SER A 12 -14.40 -15.37 5.03
N LEU A 13 -15.00 -15.92 6.09
CA LEU A 13 -15.27 -15.17 7.32
C LEU A 13 -13.97 -14.57 7.91
N GLU A 14 -12.89 -15.34 7.92
CA GLU A 14 -11.57 -14.87 8.37
C GLU A 14 -11.09 -13.64 7.58
N ALA A 15 -11.27 -13.62 6.27
CA ALA A 15 -10.90 -12.47 5.44
C ALA A 15 -11.78 -11.25 5.75
N TYR A 16 -13.08 -11.46 5.98
CA TYR A 16 -13.98 -10.39 6.41
C TYR A 16 -13.54 -9.78 7.75
N GLU A 17 -13.24 -10.60 8.75
CA GLU A 17 -12.79 -10.15 10.08
C GLU A 17 -11.48 -9.36 9.99
N LYS A 18 -10.53 -9.82 9.18
CA LYS A 18 -9.27 -9.10 8.93
C LYS A 18 -9.49 -7.74 8.25
N LEU A 19 -10.46 -7.63 7.35
CA LEU A 19 -10.84 -6.36 6.74
C LEU A 19 -11.53 -5.43 7.76
N LEU A 20 -12.42 -5.98 8.58
CA LEU A 20 -13.14 -5.23 9.61
C LEU A 20 -12.17 -4.64 10.64
N ALA A 21 -11.18 -5.41 11.09
CA ALA A 21 -10.16 -4.95 12.04
C ALA A 21 -9.29 -3.80 11.49
N LYS A 22 -9.18 -3.66 10.17
CA LYS A 22 -8.40 -2.59 9.52
C LYS A 22 -9.22 -1.35 9.21
N LYS A 23 -10.56 -1.45 9.24
CA LYS A 23 -11.49 -0.38 8.86
C LYS A 23 -11.59 0.65 9.98
N THR A 24 -11.32 1.92 9.68
CA THR A 24 -11.62 3.03 10.60
C THR A 24 -13.10 3.47 10.50
N ALA A 25 -13.62 4.16 11.52
CA ALA A 25 -15.03 4.56 11.58
C ALA A 25 -15.50 5.40 10.38
N LYS A 26 -14.58 6.13 9.73
CA LYS A 26 -14.85 7.02 8.60
C LYS A 26 -14.59 6.40 7.22
N GLU A 27 -14.09 5.16 7.12
CA GLU A 27 -13.76 4.54 5.82
C GLU A 27 -14.76 3.44 5.44
N SER A 28 -14.95 3.23 4.14
CA SER A 28 -15.72 2.12 3.59
C SER A 28 -14.84 0.87 3.38
N PHE A 29 -15.45 -0.31 3.25
CA PHE A 29 -14.69 -1.52 2.90
C PHE A 29 -13.98 -1.41 1.55
N THR A 30 -14.55 -0.65 0.60
CA THR A 30 -13.91 -0.36 -0.69
C THR A 30 -12.58 0.38 -0.47
N ASP A 31 -12.54 1.35 0.43
CA ASP A 31 -11.33 2.10 0.74
C ASP A 31 -10.24 1.20 1.35
N VAL A 32 -10.63 0.32 2.28
CA VAL A 32 -9.72 -0.67 2.88
C VAL A 32 -9.11 -1.55 1.78
N ILE A 33 -9.95 -2.11 0.90
CA ILE A 33 -9.53 -3.03 -0.16
C ILE A 33 -8.59 -2.31 -1.13
N LEU A 34 -8.94 -1.09 -1.57
CA LEU A 34 -8.10 -0.31 -2.45
C LEU A 34 -6.77 0.03 -1.80
N LYS A 35 -6.75 0.40 -0.51
CA LYS A 35 -5.51 0.67 0.23
C LYS A 35 -4.59 -0.55 0.34
N LEU A 36 -5.17 -1.73 0.56
CA LEU A 36 -4.43 -3.00 0.67
C LEU A 36 -3.89 -3.48 -0.68
N THR A 37 -4.65 -3.28 -1.75
CA THR A 37 -4.31 -3.76 -3.10
C THR A 37 -3.53 -2.73 -3.91
N LYS A 38 -3.45 -1.47 -3.44
CA LYS A 38 -2.63 -0.43 -4.05
C LYS A 38 -1.18 -0.88 -4.04
N LYS A 39 -0.66 -1.24 -5.21
CA LYS A 39 0.77 -1.40 -5.41
C LYS A 39 1.43 -0.08 -5.06
N LYS A 40 2.21 -0.05 -3.98
CA LYS A 40 3.10 1.07 -3.71
C LYS A 40 4.19 1.00 -4.78
N ASP A 41 4.14 1.92 -5.74
CA ASP A 41 5.31 2.18 -6.58
C ASP A 41 6.36 2.80 -5.66
N THR A 42 7.23 1.94 -5.14
CA THR A 42 8.31 2.31 -4.21
C THR A 42 9.23 3.34 -4.85
N LEU A 43 9.43 3.29 -6.17
CA LEU A 43 10.22 4.27 -6.90
C LEU A 43 9.50 5.63 -6.95
N ALA A 44 8.19 5.65 -7.19
CA ALA A 44 7.42 6.89 -7.12
C ALA A 44 7.42 7.50 -5.71
N TYR A 45 7.33 6.66 -4.67
CA TYR A 45 7.45 7.11 -3.28
C TYR A 45 8.83 7.72 -3.00
N ILE A 46 9.92 7.04 -3.35
CA ILE A 46 11.29 7.53 -3.18
C ILE A 46 11.48 8.87 -3.92
N ARG A 47 10.96 8.99 -5.15
CA ARG A 47 11.02 10.25 -5.93
C ARG A 47 10.23 11.40 -5.30
N SER A 48 9.20 11.11 -4.50
CA SER A 48 8.39 12.13 -3.82
C SER A 48 8.99 12.62 -2.50
N LEU A 49 10.01 11.93 -1.97
CA LEU A 49 10.70 12.34 -0.75
C LEU A 49 11.56 13.57 -1.04
N LYS A 50 11.61 14.51 -0.08
CA LYS A 50 12.61 15.58 -0.14
C LYS A 50 14.01 14.96 -0.07
N PRO A 51 14.99 15.46 -0.86
CA PRO A 51 16.36 14.99 -0.76
C PRO A 51 16.85 15.07 0.69
N SER A 52 17.29 13.93 1.22
CA SER A 52 17.85 13.81 2.56
C SER A 52 19.20 13.11 2.43
N THR A 53 20.23 13.73 3.00
CA THR A 53 21.58 13.18 3.06
C THR A 53 21.61 11.87 3.86
N GLU A 54 20.80 11.78 4.92
CA GLU A 54 20.68 10.55 5.72
C GLU A 54 20.09 9.39 4.90
N LEU A 55 19.05 9.66 4.11
CA LEU A 55 18.45 8.64 3.24
C LEU A 55 19.42 8.21 2.13
N ALA A 56 20.13 9.15 1.51
CA ALA A 56 21.12 8.88 0.48
C ALA A 56 22.25 7.98 1.01
N ASN A 57 22.81 8.32 2.18
CA ASN A 57 23.87 7.56 2.84
C ASN A 57 23.40 6.12 3.18
N ASN A 58 22.17 5.97 3.65
CA ASN A 58 21.62 4.66 3.97
C ASN A 58 21.43 3.78 2.72
N ILE A 59 20.98 4.35 1.60
CA ILE A 59 20.86 3.63 0.32
C ILE A 59 22.24 3.22 -0.19
N GLU A 60 23.23 4.12 -0.14
CA GLU A 60 24.60 3.85 -0.56
C GLU A 60 25.23 2.71 0.27
N ASN A 61 25.00 2.69 1.59
CA ASN A 61 25.48 1.64 2.47
C ASN A 61 24.85 0.27 2.18
N VAL A 62 23.57 0.24 1.78
CA VAL A 62 22.90 -1.00 1.37
C VAL A 62 23.41 -1.48 0.01
N MET A 63 23.62 -0.57 -0.95
CA MET A 63 24.17 -0.92 -2.26
C MET A 63 25.64 -1.34 -2.23
N LYS A 64 26.43 -0.82 -1.27
CA LYS A 64 27.83 -1.20 -1.09
C LYS A 64 28.02 -2.56 -0.42
N LYS A 65 26.99 -3.16 0.16
CA LYS A 65 27.07 -4.57 0.59
C LYS A 65 26.88 -5.45 -0.65
N PRO A 66 27.91 -6.20 -1.10
CA PRO A 66 27.69 -7.26 -2.06
C PRO A 66 26.73 -8.26 -1.40
N GLY A 67 25.68 -8.66 -2.13
CA GLY A 67 24.85 -9.77 -1.70
C GLY A 67 25.72 -10.98 -1.41
N GLY A 68 25.51 -11.61 -0.25
CA GLY A 68 25.90 -13.00 -0.03
C GLY A 68 24.97 -13.92 -0.81
#